data_AF-A0A523S338-F1
#
_entry.id   AF-A0A523S338-F1
#
_cell.length_a   1.000
_cell.length_b   1.000
_cell.length_c   1.000
_cell.angle_alpha   90.00
_cell.angle_beta   90.00
_cell.angle_gamma   90.00
#
_symmetry.space_group_name_H-M   'P 1'
#
loop_
_entity.id
_entity.type
_entity.pdbx_description
1 polymer ?
#
loop_
_entity_poly.entity_id
_entity_poly.type
_entity_poly.pdbx_seq_one_letter_code
_entity_poly.pdbx_strand_id
1 'polypeptide(L)'
;MVNVLAAKLISTLLIAALISQHAATFIGESSHEIAATGISLHLDFGNGTVLDFHDIEGTDVLNVTESVTEVGVVWYGDLVFVTSIADVSNNESAGLWWQYWVNDELGPVAANKYQVED
;
A
#
# COMPACT_ATOMS: atom_id res chain seq x y z
N MET A 1 52.23 -12.30 46.12
CA MET A 1 52.10 -11.54 44.86
C MET A 1 51.10 -10.41 45.07
N VAL A 2 51.64 -9.19 45.08
CA VAL A 2 51.15 -7.84 44.69
C VAL A 2 49.64 -7.54 44.50
N ASN A 3 49.22 -6.54 45.30
CA ASN A 3 48.31 -5.39 45.14
C ASN A 3 46.75 -5.46 45.15
N VAL A 4 46.29 -4.73 46.18
CA VAL A 4 45.01 -4.05 46.46
C VAL A 4 44.81 -2.82 45.55
N LEU A 5 43.57 -2.27 45.56
CA LEU A 5 43.06 -0.99 45.01
C LEU A 5 42.32 -1.15 43.68
N ALA A 6 41.15 -0.57 43.43
CA ALA A 6 40.23 0.34 44.13
C ALA A 6 38.95 0.37 43.22
N ALA A 7 37.77 0.89 43.54
CA ALA A 7 37.33 1.82 44.56
C ALA A 7 35.82 1.60 44.73
N LYS A 8 35.35 1.66 45.97
CA LYS A 8 33.98 2.14 46.25
C LYS A 8 33.94 3.62 45.89
N LEU A 9 32.81 4.09 45.34
CA LEU A 9 32.12 5.36 45.67
C LEU A 9 31.53 6.06 44.42
N ILE A 10 30.33 6.60 44.62
CA ILE A 10 29.60 7.61 43.82
C ILE A 10 28.73 7.06 42.68
N SER A 11 27.43 6.90 42.94
CA SER A 11 26.39 7.71 42.27
C SER A 11 25.00 7.26 42.69
N THR A 12 24.59 7.66 43.89
CA THR A 12 23.18 7.82 44.22
C THR A 12 22.81 9.25 43.84
N LEU A 13 22.40 9.50 42.59
CA LEU A 13 21.52 10.62 42.20
C LEU A 13 21.31 10.63 40.69
N LEU A 14 20.09 11.01 40.28
CA LEU A 14 19.74 11.45 38.93
C LEU A 14 19.73 10.28 37.91
N ILE A 15 18.59 9.83 37.39
CA ILE A 15 17.66 10.64 36.59
C ILE A 15 16.36 9.85 36.48
N ALA A 16 15.31 10.32 37.16
CA ALA A 16 13.96 10.18 36.64
C ALA A 16 13.88 11.10 35.42
N ALA A 17 14.22 10.59 34.23
CA ALA A 17 13.96 11.29 32.97
C ALA A 17 12.75 10.64 32.33
N LEU A 18 11.68 11.41 32.36
CA LEU A 18 10.78 11.60 31.24
C LEU A 18 10.18 10.32 30.67
N ILE A 19 9.04 10.01 31.26
CA ILE A 19 7.81 9.72 30.53
C ILE A 19 7.70 10.73 29.36
N SER A 20 8.27 10.40 28.19
CA SER A 20 7.96 11.09 26.95
C SER A 20 6.81 10.36 26.30
N GLN A 21 5.60 10.76 26.69
CA GLN A 21 4.36 10.45 26.00
C GLN A 21 4.45 11.06 24.59
N HIS A 22 4.88 10.28 23.61
CA HIS A 22 4.57 10.58 22.22
C HIS A 22 3.40 9.69 21.82
N ALA A 23 2.23 9.97 22.42
CA ALA A 23 1.02 9.79 21.65
C ALA A 23 1.02 10.93 20.63
N ALA A 24 1.70 10.71 19.50
CA ALA A 24 1.47 11.54 18.34
C ALA A 24 0.01 11.32 17.97
N THR A 25 -0.85 12.28 18.32
CA THR A 25 -2.19 12.36 17.76
C THR A 25 -1.99 12.57 16.28
N PHE A 26 -2.09 11.49 15.51
CA PHE A 26 -2.24 11.55 14.07
C PHE A 26 -3.62 12.17 13.82
N ILE A 27 -3.69 13.50 13.78
CA ILE A 27 -4.76 14.18 13.07
C ILE A 27 -4.36 14.02 11.60
N GLY A 28 -4.63 12.85 11.05
CA GLY A 28 -4.73 12.72 9.61
C GLY A 28 -5.83 13.69 9.19
N GLU A 29 -5.50 14.69 8.37
CA GLU A 29 -6.51 15.26 7.51
C GLU A 29 -7.16 14.08 6.81
N SER A 30 -8.44 13.80 7.10
CA SER A 30 -9.20 12.93 6.22
C SER A 30 -9.40 13.75 4.95
N SER A 31 -8.48 13.63 4.00
CA SER A 31 -8.83 13.89 2.62
C SER A 31 -9.95 12.91 2.32
N HIS A 32 -11.20 13.40 2.32
CA HIS A 32 -12.26 12.68 1.65
C HIS A 32 -11.86 12.67 0.19
N GLU A 33 -11.20 11.60 -0.24
CA GLU A 33 -11.03 11.33 -1.65
C GLU A 33 -12.43 11.08 -2.19
N ILE A 34 -12.87 11.99 -3.06
CA ILE A 34 -14.17 11.88 -3.69
C ILE A 34 -14.03 10.79 -4.74
N ALA A 35 -14.84 9.74 -4.64
CA ALA A 35 -14.86 8.70 -5.65
C ALA A 35 -15.29 9.30 -6.99
N ALA A 36 -14.49 9.06 -8.02
CA ALA A 36 -14.90 9.32 -9.40
C ALA A 36 -15.99 8.34 -9.80
N THR A 37 -16.79 8.73 -10.78
CA THR A 37 -18.00 8.02 -11.21
C THR A 37 -17.96 7.74 -12.71
N GLY A 38 -18.80 6.81 -13.18
CA GLY A 38 -18.88 6.52 -14.62
C GLY A 38 -17.63 5.83 -15.19
N ILE A 39 -16.80 5.24 -14.34
CA ILE A 39 -15.53 4.61 -14.75
C ILE A 39 -15.85 3.34 -15.55
N SER A 40 -15.11 3.16 -16.65
CA SER A 40 -15.07 1.90 -17.39
C SER A 40 -13.80 1.15 -17.06
N LEU A 41 -13.91 -0.13 -16.69
CA LEU A 41 -12.80 -1.02 -16.41
C LEU A 41 -12.78 -2.16 -17.43
N HIS A 42 -11.62 -2.32 -18.08
CA HIS A 42 -11.33 -3.41 -18.99
C HIS A 42 -10.30 -4.35 -18.35
N LEU A 43 -10.70 -5.58 -18.04
CA LEU A 43 -9.84 -6.59 -17.42
C LEU A 43 -9.48 -7.67 -18.44
N ASP A 44 -8.25 -7.61 -18.97
CA ASP A 44 -7.69 -8.59 -19.91
C ASP A 44 -6.77 -9.58 -19.17
N PHE A 45 -7.10 -10.87 -19.24
CA PHE A 45 -6.34 -11.94 -18.59
C PHE A 45 -5.15 -12.45 -19.42
N GLY A 46 -4.91 -11.92 -20.61
CA GLY A 46 -3.81 -12.32 -21.51
C GLY A 46 -3.99 -13.71 -22.13
N ASN A 47 -5.11 -14.39 -21.87
CA ASN A 47 -5.46 -15.70 -22.42
C ASN A 47 -6.63 -15.63 -23.44
N GLY A 48 -6.98 -14.42 -23.87
CA GLY A 48 -8.13 -14.14 -24.74
C GLY A 48 -9.45 -13.95 -23.98
N THR A 49 -9.48 -14.12 -22.66
CA THR A 49 -10.61 -13.75 -21.81
C THR A 49 -10.49 -12.27 -21.44
N VAL A 50 -11.58 -11.55 -21.64
CA VAL A 50 -11.72 -10.13 -21.32
C VAL A 50 -13.04 -9.93 -20.60
N LEU A 51 -13.05 -9.10 -19.57
CA LEU A 51 -14.26 -8.63 -18.89
C LEU A 51 -14.33 -7.10 -18.96
N ASP A 52 -15.51 -6.60 -19.32
CA ASP A 52 -15.80 -5.17 -19.38
C ASP A 52 -16.82 -4.81 -18.30
N PHE A 53 -16.51 -3.77 -17.54
CA PHE A 53 -17.38 -3.20 -16.52
C PHE A 53 -17.54 -1.71 -16.80
N HIS A 54 -18.74 -1.18 -16.51
CA HIS A 54 -19.10 0.22 -16.76
C HIS A 54 -19.84 0.78 -15.55
N ASP A 55 -19.96 2.10 -15.50
CA ASP A 55 -20.65 2.83 -14.43
C ASP A 55 -20.09 2.48 -13.04
N ILE A 56 -18.77 2.26 -12.95
CA ILE A 56 -18.08 1.96 -11.68
C ILE A 56 -17.77 3.28 -10.96
N GLU A 57 -17.79 3.22 -9.64
CA GLU A 57 -17.30 4.27 -8.76
C GLU A 57 -16.02 3.80 -8.05
N GLY A 58 -15.06 4.71 -7.86
CA GLY A 58 -13.88 4.41 -7.07
C GLY A 58 -12.95 5.60 -6.89
N THR A 59 -12.04 5.50 -5.92
CA THR A 59 -11.08 6.57 -5.59
C THR A 59 -9.75 6.38 -6.32
N ASP A 60 -9.27 5.14 -6.41
CA ASP A 60 -8.03 4.78 -7.08
C ASP A 60 -8.18 3.49 -7.89
N VAL A 61 -7.18 3.16 -8.70
CA VAL A 61 -7.22 1.99 -9.60
C VAL A 61 -7.39 0.67 -8.83
N LEU A 62 -6.79 0.53 -7.64
CA LEU A 62 -6.98 -0.67 -6.82
C LEU A 62 -8.45 -0.75 -6.35
N ASN A 63 -8.98 0.34 -5.81
CA ASN A 63 -10.35 0.43 -5.33
C ASN A 63 -11.39 0.15 -6.43
N VAL A 64 -11.18 0.70 -7.64
CA VAL A 64 -12.01 0.41 -8.82
C VAL A 64 -12.00 -1.08 -9.14
N THR A 65 -10.82 -1.72 -9.13
CA THR A 65 -10.69 -3.14 -9.47
C THR A 65 -11.33 -4.04 -8.40
N GLU A 66 -11.08 -3.73 -7.12
CA GLU A 66 -11.65 -4.46 -5.97
C GLU A 66 -13.17 -4.36 -5.89
N SER A 67 -13.77 -3.32 -6.50
CA SER A 67 -15.23 -3.16 -6.53
C SER A 67 -15.97 -4.21 -7.37
N VAL A 68 -15.28 -4.86 -8.31
CA VAL A 68 -15.90 -5.83 -9.24
C VAL A 68 -15.37 -7.26 -9.10
N THR A 69 -14.19 -7.44 -8.51
CA THR A 69 -13.58 -8.77 -8.34
C THR A 69 -12.58 -8.78 -7.20
N GLU A 70 -12.29 -9.97 -6.66
CA GLU A 70 -11.22 -10.15 -5.69
C GLU A 70 -9.84 -9.86 -6.30
N VAL A 71 -9.02 -9.11 -5.57
CA VAL A 71 -7.64 -8.75 -5.91
C VAL A 71 -6.72 -9.23 -4.81
N GLY A 72 -5.76 -10.08 -5.16
CA GLY A 72 -4.68 -10.48 -4.28
C GLY A 72 -3.58 -9.44 -4.30
N VAL A 73 -3.08 -9.05 -3.12
CA VAL A 73 -2.06 -8.00 -2.99
C VAL A 73 -0.97 -8.34 -1.97
N VAL A 74 0.22 -7.79 -2.19
CA VAL A 74 1.30 -7.70 -1.20
C VAL A 74 1.67 -6.23 -1.03
N TRP A 75 1.85 -5.81 0.22
CA TRP A 75 2.17 -4.43 0.58
C TRP A 75 3.67 -4.22 0.77
N TYR A 76 4.18 -3.13 0.20
CA TYR A 76 5.55 -2.64 0.38
C TYR A 76 5.50 -1.21 0.90
N GLY A 77 5.39 -1.06 2.23
CA GLY A 77 5.10 0.24 2.83
C GLY A 77 3.68 0.68 2.50
N ASP A 78 3.51 1.85 1.90
CA ASP A 78 2.22 2.38 1.44
C ASP A 78 1.91 2.04 -0.03
N LEU A 79 2.74 1.22 -0.67
CA LEU A 79 2.59 0.82 -2.07
C LEU A 79 2.05 -0.61 -2.17
N VAL A 80 1.09 -0.81 -3.07
CA VAL A 80 0.53 -2.14 -3.36
C VAL A 80 1.22 -2.79 -4.55
N PHE A 81 1.47 -4.09 -4.45
CA PHE A 81 1.82 -4.96 -5.55
C PHE A 81 0.73 -6.01 -5.75
N VAL A 82 0.04 -5.96 -6.90
CA VAL A 82 -1.03 -6.92 -7.23
C VAL A 82 -0.43 -8.27 -7.58
N THR A 83 -0.84 -9.31 -6.86
CA THR A 83 -0.38 -10.69 -7.04
C THR A 83 -1.37 -11.56 -7.81
N SER A 84 -2.66 -11.23 -7.78
CA SER A 84 -3.71 -11.91 -8.54
C SER A 84 -4.94 -11.05 -8.75
N ILE A 85 -5.71 -11.34 -9.80
CA ILE A 85 -7.06 -10.78 -10.02
C ILE A 85 -7.96 -11.93 -10.44
N ALA A 86 -9.13 -12.08 -9.80
CA ALA A 86 -10.08 -13.16 -10.06
C ALA A 86 -9.41 -14.56 -10.05
N ASP A 87 -8.63 -14.84 -9.00
CA ASP A 87 -7.83 -16.06 -8.82
C ASP A 87 -6.71 -16.31 -9.86
N VAL A 88 -6.51 -15.42 -10.83
CA VAL A 88 -5.42 -15.53 -11.80
C VAL A 88 -4.17 -14.82 -11.25
N SER A 89 -3.20 -15.62 -10.81
CA SER A 89 -1.92 -15.13 -10.27
C SER A 89 -0.94 -14.69 -11.35
N ASN A 90 0.00 -13.84 -10.94
CA ASN A 90 1.22 -13.58 -11.71
C ASN A 90 1.99 -14.88 -12.01
N ASN A 91 2.78 -14.87 -13.09
CA ASN A 91 3.68 -15.97 -13.44
C ASN A 91 5.10 -15.43 -13.61
N GLU A 92 5.83 -15.35 -12.49
CA GLU A 92 7.22 -14.90 -12.43
C GLU A 92 8.13 -15.71 -13.37
N SER A 93 7.94 -17.03 -13.45
CA SER A 93 8.76 -17.90 -14.31
C SER A 93 8.58 -17.61 -15.81
N ALA A 94 7.44 -17.03 -16.19
CA ALA A 94 7.14 -16.57 -17.54
C ALA A 94 7.33 -15.05 -17.72
N GLY A 95 7.75 -14.33 -16.67
CA GLY A 95 7.87 -12.88 -16.67
C GLY A 95 6.54 -12.13 -16.82
N LEU A 96 5.43 -12.74 -16.41
CA LEU A 96 4.08 -12.18 -16.54
C LEU A 96 3.60 -11.60 -15.20
N TRP A 97 3.16 -10.35 -15.24
CA TRP A 97 2.69 -9.59 -14.10
C TRP A 97 1.45 -8.78 -14.48
N TRP A 98 0.53 -8.62 -13.54
CA TRP A 98 -0.55 -7.65 -13.66
C TRP A 98 0.01 -6.23 -13.80
N GLN A 99 -0.51 -5.50 -14.77
CA GLN A 99 -0.18 -4.12 -15.09
C GLN A 99 -1.49 -3.40 -15.38
N TYR A 100 -1.50 -2.07 -15.23
CA TYR A 100 -2.67 -1.26 -15.50
C TYR A 100 -2.32 -0.07 -16.38
N TRP A 101 -3.33 0.37 -17.12
CA TRP A 101 -3.33 1.57 -17.93
C TRP A 101 -4.56 2.40 -17.56
N VAL A 102 -4.42 3.71 -17.66
CA VAL A 102 -5.55 4.64 -17.56
C VAL A 102 -5.56 5.44 -18.84
N ASN A 103 -6.64 5.36 -19.62
CA ASN A 103 -6.79 6.03 -20.91
C ASN A 103 -5.59 5.79 -21.85
N ASP A 104 -5.23 4.51 -22.03
CA ASP A 104 -4.09 4.04 -22.85
C ASP A 104 -2.69 4.45 -22.37
N GLU A 105 -2.56 5.11 -21.21
CA GLU A 105 -1.28 5.46 -20.60
C GLU A 105 -0.90 4.48 -19.49
N LEU A 106 0.34 3.97 -19.53
CA LEU A 106 0.84 3.03 -18.51
C LEU A 106 0.85 3.71 -17.14
N GLY A 107 0.31 3.02 -16.14
CA GLY A 107 0.30 3.46 -14.75
C GLY A 107 1.68 3.88 -14.23
N PRO A 108 1.88 5.14 -13.81
CA PRO A 108 3.19 5.61 -13.34
C PRO A 108 3.49 5.28 -11.87
N VAL A 109 2.50 4.80 -11.11
CA VAL A 109 2.59 4.55 -9.66
C VAL A 109 1.91 3.22 -9.30
N ALA A 110 1.94 2.82 -8.03
CA ALA A 110 1.17 1.65 -7.58
C ALA A 110 -0.35 1.92 -7.72
N ALA A 111 -1.14 0.87 -7.96
CA ALA A 111 -2.57 1.00 -8.23
C ALA A 111 -3.35 1.74 -7.13
N ASN A 112 -2.95 1.57 -5.86
CA ASN A 112 -3.53 2.27 -4.71
C ASN A 112 -3.08 3.74 -4.54
N LYS A 113 -2.25 4.24 -5.45
CA LYS A 113 -1.73 5.62 -5.43
C LYS A 113 -2.20 6.42 -6.65
N TYR A 114 -2.75 5.76 -7.67
CA TYR A 114 -3.28 6.43 -8.84
C TYR A 114 -4.74 6.79 -8.59
N GLN A 115 -4.99 8.04 -8.27
CA GLN A 115 -6.34 8.57 -8.11
C GLN A 115 -7.03 8.63 -9.48
N VAL A 116 -8.26 8.11 -9.54
CA VAL A 116 -9.10 8.21 -10.73
C VAL A 116 -9.96 9.47 -10.65
N GLU A 117 -10.23 10.08 -11.80
CA GLU A 117 -10.96 11.34 -11.92
C GLU A 117 -12.07 11.20 -12.98
N ASP A 118 -13.11 12.05 -12.90
CA ASP A 118 -14.25 12.10 -13.82
C ASP A 118 -13.87 12.61 -15.24
#